data_AF-A0A662MZY8-F1
#
_entry.id   AF-A0A662MZY8-F1
#
_cell.length_a   1.000
_cell.length_b   1.000
_cell.length_c   1.000
_cell.angle_alpha   90.00
_cell.angle_beta   90.00
_cell.angle_gamma   90.00
#
_symmetry.space_group_name_H-M   'P 1'
#
loop_
_entity.id
_entity.type
_entity.pdbx_description
1 polymer ?
#
loop_
_entity_poly.entity_id
_entity_poly.type
_entity_poly.pdbx_seq_one_letter_code
_entity_poly.pdbx_strand_id
1 'polypeptide(L)' 'ENGKPIEKTNFKGNVAFILGDHEGLTKEDEKFLDGIAEKVSVGKRIYLTSHVIAYVNIFLDKLL' A
#
# COMPACT_ATOMS: atom_id res chain seq x y z
N GLU A 1 0.59 -3.81 -7.15
CA GLU A 1 1.05 -5.15 -7.58
C GLU A 1 2.58 -5.28 -7.64
N ASN A 2 3.30 -4.35 -8.27
CA ASN A 2 4.77 -4.42 -8.44
C ASN A 2 5.60 -3.87 -7.26
N GLY A 3 4.98 -3.73 -6.09
CA GLY A 3 5.65 -3.28 -4.87
C GLY A 3 6.25 -4.44 -4.08
N LYS A 4 6.97 -4.11 -3.01
CA LYS A 4 7.44 -5.10 -2.05
C LYS A 4 6.24 -5.79 -1.38
N PRO A 5 6.23 -7.13 -1.23
CA PRO A 5 5.14 -7.81 -0.54
C PRO A 5 4.93 -7.27 0.88
N ILE A 6 3.67 -7.04 1.28
CA ILE A 6 3.33 -6.50 2.59
C ILE A 6 3.91 -7.34 3.73
N GLU A 7 3.96 -8.66 3.55
CA GLU A 7 4.46 -9.63 4.54
C GLU A 7 5.98 -9.51 4.77
N LYS A 8 6.68 -8.86 3.83
CA LYS A 8 8.12 -8.58 3.91
C LYS A 8 8.41 -7.13 4.25
N THR A 9 7.38 -6.31 4.40
CA THR A 9 7.50 -4.87 4.69
C THR A 9 7.53 -4.68 6.20
N ASN A 10 8.38 -3.76 6.66
CA ASN A 10 8.58 -3.51 8.09
C ASN A 10 7.82 -2.24 8.49
N PHE A 11 6.74 -2.41 9.25
CA PHE A 11 5.90 -1.31 9.72
C PHE A 11 6.40 -0.84 11.08
N LYS A 12 7.22 0.21 11.11
CA LYS A 12 7.76 0.81 12.34
C LYS A 12 7.22 2.21 12.55
N GLY A 13 6.73 2.49 13.75
CA GLY A 13 6.22 3.81 14.14
C GLY A 13 4.86 4.13 13.51
N ASN A 14 4.60 5.42 13.29
CA ASN A 14 3.36 5.89 12.68
C ASN A 14 3.42 5.73 11.16
N VAL A 15 2.54 4.90 10.62
CA VAL A 15 2.48 4.60 9.19
C VAL A 15 1.28 5.29 8.56
N ALA A 16 1.46 5.86 7.38
CA ALA A 16 0.37 6.36 6.53
C ALA A 16 0.34 5.56 5.23
N PHE A 17 -0.86 5.15 4.81
CA PHE A 17 -1.06 4.41 3.56
C PHE A 17 -1.67 5.34 2.52
N ILE A 18 -1.06 5.37 1.34
CA ILE A 18 -1.56 6.13 0.19
C ILE A 18 -2.20 5.13 -0.76
N LEU A 19 -3.46 5.37 -1.08
CA LEU A 19 -4.27 4.51 -1.94
C LEU A 19 -4.83 5.34 -3.08
N GLY A 20 -4.64 4.86 -4.31
CA GLY A 20 -5.32 5.43 -5.48
C GLY A 20 -6.80 5.04 -5.49
N ASP A 21 -7.57 5.75 -6.30
CA ASP A 21 -8.94 5.37 -6.65
C ASP A 21 -8.95 4.41 -7.86
N HIS A 22 -10.10 4.19 -8.51
CA HIS A 22 -10.28 3.32 -9.67
C HIS A 22 -9.35 3.65 -10.87
N GLU A 23 -8.93 4.89 -11.03
CA GLU A 23 -7.93 5.30 -12.06
C GLU A 23 -6.47 5.14 -11.58
N GLY A 24 -6.25 4.92 -10.28
CA GLY A 24 -4.92 4.90 -9.67
C GLY A 24 -4.39 6.29 -9.33
N LEU A 25 -3.08 6.39 -9.12
CA LEU A 25 -2.38 7.67 -8.93
C LEU A 25 -1.92 8.20 -10.29
N THR A 26 -1.87 9.53 -10.43
CA THR A 26 -1.30 10.12 -11.64
C THR A 26 0.21 9.88 -11.69
N LYS A 27 0.82 9.99 -12.88
CA LYS A 27 2.28 9.88 -13.02
C LYS A 27 3.03 10.96 -12.23
N GLU A 28 2.42 12.13 -12.06
CA GLU A 28 2.99 13.23 -11.28
C GLU A 28 3.00 12.89 -9.79
N ASP A 29 1.90 12.33 -9.28
CA ASP A 29 1.82 11.83 -7.90
C ASP A 29 2.80 10.68 -7.66
N GLU A 30 2.87 9.69 -8.56
CA GLU A 30 3.83 8.59 -8.43
C GLU A 30 5.27 9.12 -8.38
N LYS A 31 5.63 10.07 -9.25
CA LYS A 31 6.96 10.66 -9.27
C LYS A 31 7.27 11.47 -8.00
N PHE A 32 6.27 12.12 -7.42
CA PHE A 32 6.43 12.78 -6.12
C PHE A 32 6.67 11.77 -4.99
N LEU A 33 6.01 10.61 -5.04
CA LEU A 33 6.08 9.58 -4.00
C LEU A 33 7.35 8.73 -4.05
N ASP A 34 7.97 8.53 -5.21
CA ASP A 34 9.15 7.67 -5.40
C ASP A 34 10.32 7.98 -4.44
N GLY A 35 10.43 9.21 -3.93
CA GLY A 35 11.48 9.62 -2.99
C GLY A 35 11.09 9.60 -1.51
N ILE A 36 9.81 9.42 -1.18
CA ILE A 36 9.29 9.59 0.19
C ILE A 36 8.46 8.40 0.68
N ALA A 37 8.03 7.51 -0.21
CA ALA A 37 7.19 6.37 0.12
C ALA A 37 7.75 5.06 -0.45
N GLU A 38 7.55 3.96 0.27
CA GLU A 38 7.85 2.61 -0.22
C GLU A 38 6.62 2.04 -0.93
N LYS A 39 6.78 1.57 -2.18
CA LYS A 39 5.69 0.91 -2.91
C LYS A 39 5.48 -0.49 -2.35
N VAL A 40 4.32 -0.74 -1.75
CA VAL A 40 3.95 -2.02 -1.15
C VAL A 40 2.90 -2.73 -2.01
N SER A 41 2.96 -4.06 -2.05
CA SER A 41 1.98 -4.91 -2.74
C SER A 41 1.26 -5.81 -1.74
N VAL A 42 -0.08 -5.81 -1.81
CA VAL A 42 -0.94 -6.69 -1.00
C VAL A 42 -1.32 -7.99 -1.72
N GLY A 43 -0.88 -8.17 -2.97
CA GLY A 43 -1.18 -9.36 -3.75
C GLY A 43 -0.86 -9.23 -5.24
N LYS A 44 -1.15 -10.29 -5.99
CA LYS A 44 -0.88 -10.41 -7.45
C LYS A 44 -2.06 -10.01 -8.34
N ARG A 45 -3.15 -9.52 -7.75
CA ARG A 45 -4.36 -9.09 -8.46
C ARG A 45 -4.64 -7.63 -8.13
N ILE A 46 -5.37 -6.98 -9.01
CA ILE A 46 -5.99 -5.68 -8.73
C ILE A 46 -7.19 -5.90 -7.82
N TYR A 47 -7.24 -5.14 -6.73
CA TYR A 47 -8.33 -5.16 -5.76
C TYR A 47 -8.99 -3.79 -5.69
N LEU A 48 -10.27 -3.76 -5.31
CA LEU A 48 -10.92 -2.52 -4.92
C LEU A 48 -10.19 -1.91 -3.72
N THR A 49 -10.11 -0.58 -3.70
CA THR A 49 -9.44 0.16 -2.61
C THR A 49 -10.00 -0.21 -1.23
N SER A 50 -11.30 -0.46 -1.12
CA SER A 50 -11.95 -0.93 0.11
C SER A 50 -11.42 -2.29 0.59
N HIS A 51 -11.16 -3.23 -0.31
CA HIS A 51 -10.58 -4.53 0.05
C HIS A 51 -9.12 -4.37 0.51
N VAL A 52 -8.36 -3.48 -0.13
CA VAL A 52 -7.00 -3.16 0.29
C VAL A 52 -7.00 -2.58 1.71
N ILE A 53 -7.88 -1.64 2.02
CA ILE A 53 -8.02 -1.05 3.37
C ILE A 53 -8.34 -2.13 4.39
N ALA A 54 -9.35 -2.96 4.13
CA ALA A 54 -9.75 -4.02 5.06
C ALA A 54 -8.60 -5.01 5.31
N TYR A 55 -7.93 -5.44 4.24
CA TYR A 55 -6.83 -6.38 4.33
C TYR A 55 -5.62 -5.81 5.10
N VAL A 56 -5.23 -4.56 4.83
CA VAL A 56 -4.12 -3.90 5.53
C VAL A 56 -4.42 -3.79 7.02
N ASN A 57 -5.63 -3.36 7.41
CA ASN A 57 -5.99 -3.27 8.83
C ASN A 57 -5.92 -4.65 9.52
N ILE A 58 -6.54 -5.68 8.93
CA ILE A 58 -6.47 -7.05 9.46
C ILE A 58 -5.03 -7.55 9.56
N PHE A 59 -4.18 -7.19 8.59
CA PHE A 59 -2.77 -7.58 8.60
C PHE A 59 -2.01 -6.89 9.73
N LEU A 60 -2.19 -5.58 9.91
CA LEU A 60 -1.54 -4.83 10.99
C LEU A 60 -2.03 -5.28 12.37
N ASP A 61 -3.31 -5.58 12.53
CA ASP A 61 -3.89 -6.13 13.77
C ASP A 61 -3.23 -7.46 14.18
N LYS A 62 -2.69 -8.23 13.23
CA LYS A 62 -1.97 -9.49 13.51
C LYS A 62 -0.50 -9.29 13.90
N LEU A 63 0.06 -8.10 13.66
CA LEU A 63 1.45 -7.77 14.00
C LEU A 63 1.57 -7.15 15.40
N LEU A 64 0.48 -6.56 15.90
CA LEU A 64 0.35 -6.01 17.25
C LEU A 64 0.03 -7.11 18.27
#